data_AF-A0A1E5Q193-F1
#
_entry.id   AF-A0A1E5Q193-F1
#
_cell.length_a   1.000
_cell.length_b   1.000
_cell.length_c   1.000
_cell.angle_alpha   90.00
_cell.angle_beta   90.00
_cell.angle_gamma   90.00
#
_symmetry.space_group_name_H-M   'P 1'
#
loop_
_entity.id
_entity.type
_entity.pdbx_description
1 polymer ?
#
loop_
_entity_poly.entity_id
_entity_poly.type
_entity_poly.pdbx_seq_one_letter_code
_entity_poly.pdbx_strand_id
1 'polypeptide(L)'
;MTFQDRPVAFRDLTPDSLGMLEFWVENQNGYFWAVDLDDDILQVFSREAGGGGWMRTGEVLSDFLLHCTVREAVIGGSSKFTTFVDAAEINKALESFEPLKFVALGSEEPEVKLWCSEDALVRMAPPPTGYAGPGEQLWMLTFAAPSDSRIERYASRFGLENLAKAETARVELPYEPPPF
;
A
#
# COMPACT_ATOMS: atom_id res chain seq x y z
N MET A 1 -0.45 -2.96 -13.12
CA MET A 1 0.65 -1.98 -12.98
C MET A 1 1.49 -2.40 -11.80
N THR A 2 2.79 -2.53 -11.96
CA THR A 2 3.72 -2.66 -10.84
C THR A 2 3.94 -1.26 -10.29
N PHE A 3 3.36 -0.95 -9.12
CA PHE A 3 3.79 0.20 -8.35
C PHE A 3 5.27 -0.04 -8.02
N GLN A 4 6.16 0.80 -8.53
CA GLN A 4 7.58 0.75 -8.17
C GLN A 4 7.83 1.75 -7.05
N ASP A 5 7.20 1.48 -5.91
CA ASP A 5 7.54 2.13 -4.66
C ASP A 5 8.73 1.37 -4.11
N ARG A 6 9.83 2.07 -3.83
CA ARG A 6 11.07 1.42 -3.42
C ARG A 6 11.83 2.23 -2.39
N PRO A 7 12.45 1.54 -1.41
CA PRO A 7 13.47 2.18 -0.61
C PRO A 7 14.67 2.53 -1.50
N VAL A 8 15.33 3.64 -1.19
CA VAL A 8 16.65 3.95 -1.71
C VAL A 8 17.62 2.91 -1.15
N ALA A 9 18.49 2.35 -2.01
CA ALA A 9 19.41 1.32 -1.56
C ALA A 9 20.39 1.91 -0.54
N PHE A 10 20.77 1.11 0.47
CA PHE A 10 21.60 1.58 1.58
C PHE A 10 22.90 2.28 1.13
N ARG A 11 23.53 1.79 0.06
CA ARG A 11 24.77 2.38 -0.50
C ARG A 11 24.57 3.75 -1.16
N ASP A 12 23.34 4.06 -1.54
CA ASP A 12 22.94 5.26 -2.26
C ASP A 12 22.31 6.30 -1.31
N LEU A 13 22.13 5.96 -0.02
CA LEU A 13 21.70 6.87 1.04
C LEU A 13 22.79 7.91 1.32
N THR A 14 22.67 9.08 0.71
CA THR A 14 23.59 10.21 0.92
C THR A 14 22.78 11.49 1.14
N PRO A 15 23.03 12.25 2.21
CA PRO A 15 22.35 13.53 2.43
C PRO A 15 22.68 14.54 1.32
N ASP A 16 21.71 15.37 0.95
CA ASP A 16 21.95 16.50 0.06
C ASP A 16 22.68 17.65 0.78
N SER A 17 22.95 18.74 0.06
CA SER A 17 23.65 19.93 0.61
C SER A 17 22.88 20.65 1.72
N LEU A 18 21.61 20.31 1.94
CA LEU A 18 20.74 20.86 2.97
C LEU A 18 20.57 19.88 4.16
N GLY A 19 21.29 18.76 4.19
CA GLY A 19 21.19 17.76 5.25
C GLY A 19 20.06 16.73 5.06
N MET A 20 19.34 16.82 3.93
CA MET A 20 18.18 15.97 3.68
C MET A 20 18.61 14.62 3.12
N LEU A 21 18.25 13.54 3.81
CA LEU A 21 18.49 12.18 3.36
C LEU A 21 17.25 11.62 2.68
N GLU A 22 17.28 11.51 1.35
CA GLU A 22 16.24 10.80 0.59
C GLU A 22 16.35 9.29 0.84
N PHE A 23 15.24 8.65 1.23
CA PHE A 23 15.23 7.25 1.65
C PHE A 23 14.15 6.40 0.95
N TRP A 24 13.17 7.02 0.28
CA TRP A 24 12.08 6.31 -0.39
C TRP A 24 11.63 7.05 -1.65
N VAL A 25 11.26 6.29 -2.68
CA VAL A 25 10.81 6.79 -3.99
C VAL A 25 9.52 6.08 -4.37
N GLU A 26 8.51 6.83 -4.81
CA GLU A 26 7.19 6.30 -5.18
C GLU A 26 6.79 6.61 -6.62
N ASN A 27 5.81 5.83 -7.10
CA ASN A 27 5.08 6.09 -8.35
C ASN A 27 6.00 6.36 -9.55
N GLN A 28 6.97 5.45 -9.79
CA GLN A 28 7.90 5.54 -10.93
C GLN A 28 8.75 6.83 -10.91
N ASN A 29 9.23 7.21 -9.72
CA ASN A 29 9.96 8.45 -9.46
C ASN A 29 9.10 9.71 -9.57
N GLY A 30 7.80 9.60 -9.27
CA GLY A 30 6.86 10.72 -9.19
C GLY A 30 6.90 11.45 -7.85
N TYR A 31 7.24 10.73 -6.77
CA TYR A 31 7.37 11.28 -5.41
C TYR A 31 8.66 10.78 -4.75
N PHE A 32 9.28 11.66 -3.98
CA PHE A 32 10.50 11.42 -3.22
C PHE A 32 10.24 11.75 -1.75
N TRP A 33 10.82 10.95 -0.86
CA TRP A 33 10.67 11.12 0.58
C TRP A 33 12.02 11.17 1.25
N ALA A 34 12.17 12.14 2.16
CA ALA A 34 13.42 12.39 2.86
C ALA A 34 13.18 12.68 4.34
N VAL A 35 14.25 12.59 5.12
CA VAL A 35 14.31 13.12 6.48
C VAL A 35 15.42 14.16 6.57
N ASP A 36 15.22 15.15 7.42
CA ASP A 36 16.31 16.00 7.87
C ASP A 36 17.07 15.26 8.97
N LEU A 37 18.36 14.98 8.77
CA LEU A 37 19.17 14.27 9.77
C LEU A 37 19.55 15.14 10.96
N ASP A 38 19.47 16.46 10.83
CA ASP A 38 19.69 17.40 11.93
C ASP A 38 18.43 17.56 12.80
N ASP A 39 17.32 16.95 12.42
CA ASP A 39 16.05 16.97 13.17
C ASP A 39 15.95 15.79 14.15
N ASP A 40 15.80 16.10 15.44
CA ASP A 40 15.74 15.11 16.53
C ASP A 40 14.58 14.11 16.39
N ILE A 41 13.49 14.52 15.74
CA ILE A 41 12.29 13.68 15.57
C ILE A 41 12.26 12.93 14.23
N LEU A 42 13.24 13.18 13.35
CA LEU A 42 13.29 12.62 12.00
C LEU A 42 11.98 12.82 11.24
N GLN A 43 11.50 14.07 11.18
CA GLN A 43 10.34 14.48 10.40
C GLN A 43 10.52 14.06 8.94
N VAL A 44 9.49 13.43 8.37
CA VAL A 44 9.46 13.05 6.96
C VAL A 44 9.02 14.24 6.13
N PHE A 45 9.70 14.43 5.01
CA PHE A 45 9.40 15.41 3.99
C PHE A 45 9.11 14.72 2.67
N SER A 46 8.27 15.34 1.85
CA SER A 46 7.96 14.88 0.51
C SER A 46 8.33 15.93 -0.54
N ARG A 47 8.58 15.46 -1.76
CA ARG A 47 8.82 16.27 -2.95
C ARG A 47 8.26 15.55 -4.18
N GLU A 48 7.63 16.30 -5.08
CA GLU A 48 7.20 15.81 -6.38
C GLU A 48 8.31 15.87 -7.43
N ALA A 49 8.24 14.98 -8.42
CA ALA A 49 9.13 15.02 -9.56
C ALA A 49 8.94 16.30 -10.38
N GLY A 50 10.05 16.97 -10.69
CA GLY A 50 10.03 18.14 -11.58
C GLY A 50 9.80 19.49 -10.92
N GLY A 51 9.62 19.59 -9.59
CA GLY A 51 9.62 20.89 -8.93
C GLY A 51 9.28 20.91 -7.44
N GLY A 52 9.79 21.95 -6.75
CA GLY A 52 9.49 22.26 -5.35
C GLY A 52 10.67 22.02 -4.39
N GLY A 53 10.64 22.72 -3.26
CA GLY A 53 11.44 22.35 -2.08
C GLY A 53 10.76 21.23 -1.30
N TRP A 54 11.46 20.71 -0.30
CA TRP A 54 10.91 19.70 0.61
C TRP A 54 9.71 20.24 1.40
N MET A 55 8.60 19.49 1.39
CA MET A 55 7.38 19.83 2.14
C MET A 55 7.24 18.91 3.35
N ARG A 56 6.91 19.47 4.53
CA ARG A 56 6.67 18.69 5.73
C ARG A 56 5.39 17.87 5.59
N THR A 57 5.46 16.61 5.97
CA THR A 57 4.31 15.68 5.95
C THR A 57 3.56 15.64 7.28
N GLY A 58 4.24 16.00 8.38
CA GLY A 58 3.73 15.81 9.75
C GLY A 58 3.96 14.40 10.30
N GLU A 59 4.49 13.47 9.51
CA GLU A 59 4.85 12.11 9.95
C GLU A 59 6.32 12.02 10.38
N VAL A 60 6.61 11.17 11.36
CA VAL A 60 7.97 10.81 11.76
C VAL A 60 8.42 9.55 11.02
N LEU A 61 9.73 9.40 10.80
CA LEU A 61 10.29 8.30 9.99
C LEU A 61 9.81 6.91 10.42
N SER A 62 9.76 6.64 11.73
CA SER A 62 9.33 5.33 12.23
C SER A 62 7.88 4.99 11.84
N ASP A 63 6.99 5.99 11.88
CA ASP A 63 5.59 5.82 11.53
C ASP A 63 5.44 5.66 10.02
N PHE A 64 6.18 6.45 9.23
CA PHE A 64 6.20 6.34 7.77
C PHE A 64 6.70 4.96 7.30
N LEU A 65 7.80 4.47 7.87
CA LEU A 65 8.35 3.15 7.51
C LEU A 65 7.38 2.02 7.89
N LEU A 66 6.72 2.13 9.05
CA LEU A 66 5.71 1.16 9.46
C LEU A 66 4.48 1.22 8.53
N HIS A 67 4.03 2.42 8.17
CA HIS A 67 2.95 2.63 7.20
C HIS A 67 3.28 1.96 5.87
N CYS A 68 4.43 2.29 5.27
CA CYS A 68 4.88 1.69 4.01
C CYS A 68 4.96 0.16 4.11
N THR A 69 5.51 -0.37 5.22
CA THR A 69 5.60 -1.81 5.45
C THR A 69 4.23 -2.49 5.46
N VAL A 70 3.24 -1.91 6.18
CA VAL A 70 1.88 -2.45 6.22
C VAL A 70 1.22 -2.36 4.84
N ARG A 71 1.34 -1.24 4.15
CA ARG A 71 0.80 -1.03 2.81
C ARG A 71 1.36 -2.05 1.83
N GLU A 72 2.68 -2.20 1.79
CA GLU A 72 3.36 -3.18 0.92
C GLU A 72 3.00 -4.62 1.29
N ALA A 73 2.82 -4.94 2.57
CA ALA A 73 2.37 -6.26 2.98
C ALA A 73 0.95 -6.57 2.46
N VAL A 74 0.05 -5.59 2.46
CA VAL A 74 -1.32 -5.77 1.93
C VAL A 74 -1.32 -5.89 0.40
N ILE A 75 -0.62 -4.99 -0.29
CA ILE A 75 -0.63 -4.91 -1.75
C ILE A 75 0.25 -6.01 -2.37
N GLY A 76 1.39 -6.32 -1.77
CA GLY A 76 2.40 -7.26 -2.27
C GLY A 76 2.28 -8.68 -1.72
N GLY A 77 1.51 -8.91 -0.65
CA GLY A 77 1.33 -10.23 -0.05
C GLY A 77 0.82 -11.29 -1.03
N SER A 78 1.29 -12.53 -0.87
CA SER A 78 0.88 -13.67 -1.71
C SER A 78 -0.51 -14.20 -1.36
N SER A 79 -0.86 -14.19 -0.07
CA SER A 79 -2.14 -14.67 0.43
C SER A 79 -3.08 -13.50 0.67
N LYS A 80 -3.76 -13.06 -0.40
CA LYS A 80 -4.68 -11.91 -0.38
C LYS A 80 -5.89 -12.10 -1.29
N PHE A 81 -6.95 -11.35 -1.05
CA PHE A 81 -8.07 -11.18 -1.98
C PHE A 81 -8.62 -9.75 -1.92
N THR A 82 -9.28 -9.35 -3.00
CA THR A 82 -9.96 -8.06 -3.09
C THR A 82 -11.45 -8.28 -3.34
N THR A 83 -12.29 -7.49 -2.67
CA THR A 83 -13.75 -7.50 -2.87
C THR A 83 -14.30 -6.08 -2.82
N PHE A 84 -15.47 -5.88 -3.42
CA PHE A 84 -16.23 -4.64 -3.32
C PHE A 84 -17.33 -4.81 -2.28
N VAL A 85 -17.56 -3.77 -1.50
CA VAL A 85 -18.55 -3.77 -0.41
C VAL A 85 -19.32 -2.46 -0.46
N ASP A 86 -20.64 -2.53 -0.29
CA ASP A 86 -21.47 -1.34 -0.13
C ASP A 86 -21.06 -0.55 1.12
N ALA A 87 -21.18 0.78 1.05
CA ALA A 87 -20.86 1.67 2.16
C ALA A 87 -21.64 1.33 3.44
N ALA A 88 -22.86 0.81 3.30
CA ALA A 88 -23.70 0.36 4.41
C ALA A 88 -23.14 -0.88 5.14
N GLU A 89 -22.37 -1.72 4.45
CA GLU A 89 -21.86 -2.99 5.01
C GLU A 89 -20.40 -2.88 5.51
N ILE A 90 -19.73 -1.72 5.38
CA ILE A 90 -18.31 -1.55 5.79
C ILE A 90 -18.09 -1.93 7.26
N ASN A 91 -18.93 -1.42 8.17
CA ASN A 91 -18.76 -1.64 9.61
C ASN A 91 -18.82 -3.14 9.95
N LYS A 92 -19.65 -3.90 9.24
CA LYS A 92 -19.76 -5.35 9.40
C LYS A 92 -18.59 -6.07 8.72
N ALA A 93 -18.16 -5.62 7.55
CA ALA A 93 -16.99 -6.18 6.86
C ALA A 93 -15.70 -6.04 7.68
N LEU A 94 -15.59 -4.97 8.48
CA LEU A 94 -14.44 -4.62 9.30
C LEU A 94 -14.65 -4.81 10.81
N GLU A 95 -15.72 -5.51 11.24
CA GLU A 95 -16.10 -5.62 12.66
C GLU A 95 -14.98 -6.16 13.57
N SER A 96 -14.11 -7.02 13.02
CA SER A 96 -12.97 -7.62 13.74
C SER A 96 -11.63 -6.93 13.48
N PHE A 97 -11.65 -5.73 12.91
CA PHE A 97 -10.47 -4.97 12.52
C PHE A 97 -10.46 -3.62 13.21
N GLU A 98 -9.26 -3.19 13.61
CA GLU A 98 -9.02 -1.87 14.16
C GLU A 98 -8.35 -0.98 13.12
N PRO A 99 -8.72 0.31 13.03
CA PRO A 99 -8.12 1.23 12.08
C PRO A 99 -6.70 1.56 12.53
N LEU A 100 -5.76 1.54 11.59
CA LEU A 100 -4.41 2.02 11.84
C LEU A 100 -4.38 3.55 11.76
N LYS A 101 -3.47 4.15 12.53
CA LYS A 101 -3.34 5.63 12.66
C LYS A 101 -2.82 6.35 11.42
N PHE A 102 -2.45 5.61 10.37
CA PHE A 102 -1.78 6.15 9.20
C PHE A 102 -2.77 6.90 8.30
N VAL A 103 -2.37 8.08 7.85
CA VAL A 103 -3.08 8.83 6.80
C VAL A 103 -2.62 8.32 5.44
N ALA A 104 -3.47 8.38 4.42
CA ALA A 104 -3.08 8.00 3.05
C ALA A 104 -1.79 8.70 2.61
N LEU A 105 -0.92 7.96 1.92
CA LEU A 105 0.28 8.54 1.31
C LEU A 105 -0.11 9.55 0.24
N GLY A 106 0.78 10.50 -0.07
CA GLY A 106 0.52 11.52 -1.10
C GLY A 106 0.28 10.94 -2.50
N SER A 107 0.71 9.71 -2.75
CA SER A 107 0.47 8.97 -3.99
C SER A 107 -0.87 8.21 -4.03
N GLU A 108 -1.66 8.24 -2.95
CA GLU A 108 -2.94 7.56 -2.82
C GLU A 108 -4.11 8.55 -2.72
N GLU A 109 -5.32 8.05 -2.96
CA GLU A 109 -6.54 8.82 -2.67
C GLU A 109 -6.63 9.11 -1.15
N PRO A 110 -7.04 10.33 -0.73
CA PRO A 110 -7.10 10.70 0.68
C PRO A 110 -7.98 9.78 1.55
N GLU A 111 -8.94 9.08 0.93
CA GLU A 111 -9.85 8.16 1.58
C GLU A 111 -9.27 6.78 1.85
N VAL A 112 -8.04 6.49 1.38
CA VAL A 112 -7.39 5.22 1.66
C VAL A 112 -7.15 5.07 3.16
N LYS A 113 -7.51 3.90 3.70
CA LYS A 113 -7.29 3.56 5.11
C LYS A 113 -6.75 2.14 5.24
N LEU A 114 -5.89 1.96 6.23
CA LEU A 114 -5.36 0.66 6.60
C LEU A 114 -5.98 0.21 7.92
N TRP A 115 -6.23 -1.09 8.04
CA TRP A 115 -6.79 -1.73 9.22
C TRP A 115 -6.01 -2.99 9.54
N CYS A 116 -6.01 -3.39 10.82
CA CYS A 116 -5.38 -4.62 11.27
C CYS A 116 -6.29 -5.41 12.20
N SER A 117 -6.19 -6.73 12.13
CA SER A 117 -6.66 -7.65 13.15
C SER A 117 -5.47 -8.40 13.74
N GLU A 118 -5.72 -9.39 14.60
CA GLU A 118 -4.67 -10.26 15.14
C GLU A 118 -3.91 -11.03 14.04
N ASP A 119 -4.56 -11.34 12.92
CA ASP A 119 -4.04 -12.28 11.93
C ASP A 119 -4.14 -11.83 10.47
N ALA A 120 -4.60 -10.61 10.22
CA ALA A 120 -4.74 -10.04 8.88
C ALA A 120 -4.61 -8.51 8.85
N LEU A 121 -4.35 -7.99 7.64
CA LEU A 121 -4.32 -6.59 7.31
C LEU A 121 -5.37 -6.30 6.23
N VAL A 122 -5.96 -5.10 6.25
CA VAL A 122 -6.93 -4.67 5.24
C VAL A 122 -6.59 -3.28 4.75
N ARG A 123 -6.64 -3.11 3.42
CA ARG A 123 -6.65 -1.80 2.77
C ARG A 123 -8.06 -1.52 2.27
N MET A 124 -8.63 -0.42 2.73
CA MET A 124 -9.87 0.16 2.20
C MET A 124 -9.49 1.32 1.28
N ALA A 125 -10.05 1.33 0.07
CA ALA A 125 -9.85 2.41 -0.89
C ALA A 125 -11.10 2.64 -1.73
N PRO A 126 -11.24 3.84 -2.35
CA PRO A 126 -12.23 4.05 -3.38
C PRO A 126 -12.08 3.00 -4.49
N PRO A 127 -13.19 2.53 -5.09
CA PRO A 127 -13.14 1.63 -6.22
C PRO A 127 -12.54 2.36 -7.43
N PRO A 128 -11.83 1.65 -8.34
CA PRO A 128 -11.36 2.27 -9.57
C PRO A 128 -12.52 2.85 -10.39
N THR A 129 -12.24 3.88 -11.19
CA THR A 129 -13.25 4.51 -12.03
C THR A 129 -13.98 3.49 -12.91
N GLY A 130 -15.32 3.51 -12.88
CA GLY A 130 -16.17 2.62 -13.66
C GLY A 130 -16.62 1.32 -12.95
N TYR A 131 -16.15 1.07 -11.72
CA TYR A 131 -16.59 -0.10 -10.94
C TYR A 131 -17.86 0.16 -10.12
N ALA A 132 -18.20 1.41 -9.83
CA ALA A 132 -19.44 1.79 -9.16
C ALA A 132 -20.44 2.36 -10.18
N GLY A 133 -21.67 1.85 -10.18
CA GLY A 133 -22.77 2.37 -10.97
C GLY A 133 -23.28 3.73 -10.47
N PRO A 134 -24.13 4.43 -11.25
CA PRO A 134 -24.69 5.70 -10.84
C PRO A 134 -25.48 5.57 -9.52
N GLY A 135 -25.02 6.25 -8.47
CA GLY A 135 -25.65 6.24 -7.14
C GLY A 135 -25.19 5.09 -6.24
N GLU A 136 -24.34 4.19 -6.72
CA GLU A 136 -23.71 3.17 -5.88
C GLU A 136 -22.55 3.79 -5.07
N GLN A 137 -22.48 3.43 -3.80
CA GLN A 137 -21.38 3.81 -2.92
C GLN A 137 -20.65 2.54 -2.51
N LEU A 138 -19.65 2.17 -3.31
CA LEU A 138 -18.83 0.98 -3.07
C LEU A 138 -17.49 1.37 -2.48
N TRP A 139 -16.93 0.45 -1.70
CA TRP A 139 -15.55 0.47 -1.23
C TRP A 139 -14.84 -0.78 -1.70
N MET A 140 -13.59 -0.61 -2.12
CA MET A 140 -12.71 -1.72 -2.44
C MET A 140 -11.93 -2.11 -1.18
N LEU A 141 -12.13 -3.33 -0.71
CA LEU A 141 -11.39 -3.91 0.41
C LEU A 141 -10.40 -4.94 -0.11
N THR A 142 -9.13 -4.77 0.22
CA THR A 142 -8.09 -5.78 -0.02
C THR A 142 -7.63 -6.35 1.30
N PHE A 143 -7.88 -7.64 1.52
CA PHE A 143 -7.46 -8.38 2.70
C PHE A 143 -6.16 -9.11 2.39
N ALA A 144 -5.21 -9.09 3.31
CA ALA A 144 -3.99 -9.88 3.24
C ALA A 144 -3.72 -10.57 4.58
N ALA A 145 -3.22 -11.79 4.53
CA ALA A 145 -2.90 -12.59 5.71
C ALA A 145 -1.59 -13.38 5.50
N PRO A 146 -0.97 -13.92 6.56
CA PRO A 146 0.26 -14.70 6.43
C PRO A 146 0.14 -16.05 5.69
N SER A 147 -1.08 -16.52 5.41
CA SER A 147 -1.32 -17.85 4.84
C SER A 147 -2.68 -17.96 4.17
N ASP A 148 -2.82 -18.85 3.19
CA ASP A 148 -4.08 -19.05 2.47
C ASP A 148 -5.22 -19.56 3.37
N SER A 149 -4.95 -20.42 4.34
CA SER A 149 -6.01 -20.88 5.27
C SER A 149 -6.62 -19.74 6.09
N ARG A 150 -5.84 -18.69 6.38
CA ARG A 150 -6.35 -17.48 7.04
C ARG A 150 -7.15 -16.63 6.06
N ILE A 151 -6.69 -16.50 4.82
CA ILE A 151 -7.40 -15.71 3.81
C ILE A 151 -8.75 -16.32 3.45
N GLU A 152 -8.84 -17.66 3.36
CA GLU A 152 -10.08 -18.39 3.11
C GLU A 152 -11.16 -18.11 4.17
N ARG A 153 -10.76 -17.96 5.44
CA ARG A 153 -11.67 -17.61 6.54
C ARG A 153 -12.32 -16.23 6.36
N TYR A 154 -11.61 -15.28 5.77
CA TYR A 154 -12.14 -13.95 5.48
C TYR A 154 -12.94 -13.96 4.18
N ALA A 155 -12.45 -14.63 3.14
CA ALA A 155 -13.11 -14.76 1.85
C ALA A 155 -14.50 -15.42 1.95
N SER A 156 -14.66 -16.42 2.82
CA SER A 156 -15.94 -17.11 3.02
C SER A 156 -17.05 -16.18 3.54
N ARG A 157 -16.70 -15.12 4.29
CA ARG A 157 -17.66 -14.10 4.75
C ARG A 157 -18.34 -13.35 3.59
N PHE A 158 -17.68 -13.35 2.42
CA PHE A 158 -18.14 -12.73 1.19
C PHE A 158 -18.58 -13.76 0.13
N GLY A 159 -18.66 -15.05 0.49
CA GLY A 159 -19.00 -16.12 -0.46
C GLY A 159 -17.91 -16.42 -1.50
N LEU A 160 -16.65 -16.08 -1.20
CA LEU A 160 -15.51 -16.16 -2.13
C LEU A 160 -14.62 -17.40 -1.95
N GLU A 161 -15.20 -18.51 -1.50
CA GLU A 161 -14.51 -19.72 -1.01
C GLU A 161 -13.60 -20.42 -2.05
N ASN A 162 -13.67 -20.06 -3.33
CA ASN A 162 -12.89 -20.66 -4.42
C ASN A 162 -11.81 -19.76 -5.02
N LEU A 163 -11.67 -18.49 -4.58
CA LEU A 163 -10.67 -17.57 -5.16
C LEU A 163 -9.23 -17.90 -4.75
N ALA A 164 -9.00 -18.41 -3.53
CA ALA A 164 -7.65 -18.74 -3.04
C ALA A 164 -6.97 -19.90 -3.81
N LYS A 165 -7.74 -20.73 -4.53
CA LYS A 165 -7.21 -21.83 -5.34
C LYS A 165 -6.81 -21.42 -6.76
N ALA A 166 -7.26 -20.26 -7.22
CA ALA A 166 -7.08 -19.82 -8.58
C ALA A 166 -6.05 -18.69 -8.65
N GLU A 167 -4.76 -19.02 -8.47
CA GLU A 167 -3.62 -18.47 -9.24
C GLU A 167 -2.26 -18.84 -8.61
N THR A 168 -1.80 -20.05 -8.90
CA THR A 168 -0.37 -20.32 -9.15
C THR A 168 -0.20 -21.02 -10.49
N ALA A 169 -0.91 -20.57 -11.53
CA ALA A 169 -0.45 -20.82 -12.88
C ALA A 169 0.71 -19.85 -13.16
N ARG A 170 1.93 -20.23 -12.76
CA ARG A 170 3.13 -19.61 -13.32
C ARG A 170 3.03 -19.78 -14.84
N VAL A 171 2.76 -18.70 -15.56
CA VAL A 171 3.00 -18.68 -17.00
C VAL A 171 4.53 -18.72 -17.16
N GLU A 172 5.08 -19.90 -17.42
CA GLU A 172 6.42 -20.02 -17.97
C GLU A 172 6.40 -19.32 -19.33
N LEU A 173 6.86 -18.08 -19.38
CA LEU A 173 7.15 -17.44 -20.66
C LEU A 173 8.29 -18.25 -21.33
N PRO A 174 8.16 -18.64 -22.60
CA PRO A 174 9.24 -19.32 -23.30
C PRO A 174 10.47 -18.41 -23.31
N TYR A 175 11.60 -18.97 -22.87
CA TYR A 175 12.88 -18.27 -22.88
C TYR A 175 13.31 -17.97 -24.32
N GLU A 176 13.31 -16.69 -24.70
CA GLU A 176 14.01 -16.21 -25.88
C GLU A 176 15.41 -15.71 -25.47
N PRO A 177 16.50 -16.36 -25.92
CA PRO A 177 17.83 -15.82 -25.68
C PRO A 177 18.03 -14.52 -26.47
N PRO A 178 18.76 -13.53 -25.91
CA PRO A 178 18.97 -12.25 -26.57
C PRO A 178 19.77 -12.41 -27.87
N PRO A 179 19.51 -11.58 -28.90
CA PRO A 179 20.27 -11.62 -30.13
C PRO A 179 21.72 -11.14 -29.88
N PHE A 180 22.67 -11.89 -30.46
CA PHE A 180 24.09 -11.56 -30.49
C PHE A 180 24.37 -10.31 -31.34
#